data_AF-A0A2W5L7K2-F1
#
_entry.id   AF-A0A2W5L7K2-F1
#
_cell.length_a   1.000
_cell.length_b   1.000
_cell.length_c   1.000
_cell.angle_alpha   90.00
_cell.angle_beta   90.00
_cell.angle_gamma   90.00
#
_symmetry.space_group_name_H-M   'P 1'
#
loop_
_entity.id
_entity.type
_entity.pdbx_description
1 polymer ?
#
loop_
_entity_poly.entity_id
_entity_poly.type
_entity_poly.pdbx_seq_one_letter_code
_entity_poly.pdbx_strand_id
1 'polypeptide(L)'
;MLIAPIGASALLLFAIPSSPLAQPWAIIGGNVVSALVGVMTVKAAPSLPIAAGLSVGLSLAAMSVLRCLHPPGGSMALTAVVGGEATRQMGFNFPFLVVGTSSCALVLIGIAFHALVKRTYPHRTLTADTAVEQSAFCAADIDGALRDVGEVFDISKQDLEMIVRKVELNAAERRRNSRSR
;
A
#
# COMPACT_ATOMS: atom_id res chain seq x y z
N MET A 1 -17.23 -12.12 -12.78
CA MET A 1 -17.71 -10.92 -12.06
C MET A 1 -16.74 -9.80 -12.33
N LEU A 2 -17.22 -8.59 -12.62
CA LEU A 2 -16.38 -7.40 -12.62
C LEU A 2 -16.23 -6.95 -11.16
N ILE A 3 -15.00 -6.85 -10.66
CA ILE A 3 -14.73 -6.47 -9.27
C ILE A 3 -14.19 -5.05 -9.31
N ALA A 4 -15.08 -4.06 -9.13
CA ALA A 4 -14.73 -2.65 -9.22
C ALA A 4 -13.47 -2.24 -8.40
N PRO A 5 -13.24 -2.77 -7.17
CA PRO A 5 -12.01 -2.46 -6.44
C PRO A 5 -10.70 -2.89 -7.10
N ILE A 6 -10.71 -3.92 -7.97
CA ILE A 6 -9.52 -4.31 -8.73
C ILE A 6 -9.16 -3.22 -9.76
N GLY A 7 -10.16 -2.57 -10.35
CA GLY A 7 -9.94 -1.41 -11.23
C GLY A 7 -9.32 -0.22 -10.48
N ALA A 8 -9.81 0.09 -9.28
CA ALA A 8 -9.20 1.12 -8.43
C ALA A 8 -7.77 0.76 -8.00
N SER A 9 -7.50 -0.52 -7.72
CA SER A 9 -6.15 -1.03 -7.45
C SER A 9 -5.22 -0.80 -8.65
N ALA A 10 -5.71 -1.01 -9.87
CA ALA A 10 -4.95 -0.79 -11.10
C ALA A 10 -4.60 0.69 -11.29
N LEU A 11 -5.55 1.61 -11.04
CA LEU A 11 -5.27 3.04 -11.12
C LEU A 11 -4.13 3.44 -10.18
N LEU A 12 -4.14 2.99 -8.92
CA LEU A 12 -3.05 3.27 -7.98
C LEU A 12 -1.72 2.70 -8.48
N LEU A 13 -1.71 1.44 -8.93
CA LEU A 13 -0.52 0.75 -9.40
C LEU A 13 0.14 1.48 -10.59
N PHE A 14 -0.64 1.98 -11.55
CA PHE A 14 -0.11 2.61 -12.76
C PHE A 14 0.11 4.12 -12.62
N ALA A 15 -0.68 4.81 -11.79
CA ALA A 15 -0.55 6.26 -11.61
C ALA A 15 0.57 6.62 -10.62
N ILE A 16 0.71 5.88 -9.51
CA ILE A 16 1.63 6.21 -8.41
C ILE A 16 2.37 4.93 -7.94
N PRO A 17 3.21 4.31 -8.81
CA PRO A 17 3.84 3.01 -8.54
C PRO A 17 4.82 2.99 -7.36
N SER A 18 5.33 4.17 -6.97
CA SER A 18 6.22 4.34 -5.82
C SER A 18 5.48 4.43 -4.47
N SER A 19 4.16 4.63 -4.48
CA SER A 19 3.39 4.71 -3.23
C SER A 19 3.46 3.36 -2.48
N PRO A 20 3.66 3.38 -1.14
CA PRO A 20 3.55 2.19 -0.31
C PRO A 20 2.20 1.45 -0.48
N LEU A 21 1.12 2.19 -0.76
CA LEU A 21 -0.23 1.66 -0.92
C LEU A 21 -0.44 0.90 -2.24
N ALA A 22 0.46 1.11 -3.21
CA ALA A 22 0.48 0.44 -4.51
C ALA A 22 1.46 -0.75 -4.55
N GLN A 23 2.13 -1.06 -3.44
CA GLN A 23 3.06 -2.20 -3.38
C GLN A 23 2.31 -3.54 -3.38
N PRO A 24 2.96 -4.64 -3.83
CA PRO A 24 2.33 -5.96 -3.93
C PRO A 24 1.62 -6.44 -2.65
N TRP A 25 2.22 -6.20 -1.47
CA TRP A 25 1.63 -6.60 -0.19
C TRP A 25 0.35 -5.83 0.14
N ALA A 26 0.32 -4.52 -0.15
CA ALA A 26 -0.89 -3.72 0.01
C ALA A 26 -1.99 -4.21 -0.93
N ILE A 27 -1.69 -4.40 -2.21
CA ILE A 27 -2.69 -4.82 -3.20
C ILE A 27 -3.22 -6.23 -2.90
N ILE A 28 -2.35 -7.22 -2.74
CA ILE A 28 -2.77 -8.61 -2.57
C ILE A 28 -3.31 -8.81 -1.15
N GLY A 29 -2.52 -8.45 -0.14
CA GLY A 29 -2.88 -8.61 1.26
C GLY A 29 -4.13 -7.80 1.61
N GLY A 30 -4.17 -6.52 1.23
CA GLY A 30 -5.30 -5.64 1.53
C GLY A 30 -6.61 -6.10 0.91
N ASN A 31 -6.61 -6.52 -0.36
CA ASN A 31 -7.83 -7.03 -1.01
C ASN A 31 -8.28 -8.38 -0.43
N VAL A 32 -7.36 -9.33 -0.21
CA VAL A 32 -7.70 -10.67 0.31
C VAL A 32 -8.20 -10.59 1.75
N VAL A 33 -7.51 -9.85 2.62
CA VAL A 33 -7.93 -9.63 4.02
C VAL A 33 -9.30 -8.97 4.07
N SER A 34 -9.51 -7.94 3.26
CA SER A 34 -10.80 -7.24 3.22
C SER A 34 -11.93 -8.14 2.76
N ALA A 35 -11.71 -8.95 1.71
CA ALA A 35 -12.70 -9.92 1.24
C ALA A 35 -13.00 -10.99 2.31
N LEU A 36 -11.98 -11.49 3.02
CA LEU A 36 -12.16 -12.43 4.14
C LEU A 36 -13.03 -11.82 5.24
N VAL A 37 -12.70 -10.61 5.68
CA VAL A 37 -13.48 -9.90 6.70
C VAL A 37 -14.92 -9.69 6.23
N GLY A 38 -15.13 -9.28 4.98
CA GLY A 38 -16.47 -9.14 4.40
C GLY A 38 -17.28 -10.44 4.46
N VAL A 39 -16.69 -11.57 4.04
CA VAL A 39 -17.33 -12.89 4.11
C VAL A 39 -17.63 -13.32 5.55
N MET A 40 -16.73 -13.03 6.50
CA MET A 40 -16.97 -13.32 7.92
C MET A 40 -18.13 -12.48 8.48
N THR A 41 -18.15 -11.18 8.18
CA THR A 41 -19.20 -10.28 8.68
C THR A 41 -20.56 -10.59 8.10
N VAL A 42 -20.68 -10.98 6.83
CA VAL A 42 -21.98 -11.33 6.23
C VAL A 42 -22.57 -12.60 6.84
N LYS A 43 -21.72 -13.49 7.38
CA LYS A 43 -22.16 -14.71 8.08
C LYS A 43 -22.53 -14.47 9.54
N ALA A 44 -21.90 -13.49 10.20
CA ALA A 44 -22.05 -13.25 11.63
C ALA A 44 -23.06 -12.14 11.96
N ALA A 45 -23.26 -11.17 11.07
CA ALA A 45 -24.09 -10.00 11.36
C ALA A 45 -25.59 -10.29 11.19
N PRO A 46 -26.45 -9.67 12.03
CA PRO A 46 -27.89 -9.91 12.03
C PRO A 46 -28.64 -9.22 10.88
N SER A 47 -28.04 -8.21 10.24
CA SER A 47 -28.66 -7.49 9.12
C SER A 47 -27.61 -6.95 8.15
N LEU A 48 -28.02 -6.71 6.90
CA LEU A 48 -27.14 -6.25 5.84
C LEU A 48 -26.46 -4.89 6.13
N PRO A 49 -27.16 -3.85 6.67
CA PRO A 49 -26.51 -2.58 7.00
C PRO A 49 -25.45 -2.73 8.08
N ILE A 50 -25.69 -3.58 9.09
CA ILE A 50 -24.73 -3.85 10.16
C ILE A 50 -23.51 -4.61 9.60
N ALA A 51 -23.75 -5.62 8.75
CA ALA A 51 -22.69 -6.35 8.07
C ALA A 51 -21.80 -5.41 7.25
N ALA A 52 -22.40 -4.48 6.50
CA ALA A 52 -21.70 -3.51 5.67
C ALA A 52 -20.78 -2.61 6.51
N GLY A 53 -21.32 -1.98 7.57
CA GLY A 53 -20.53 -1.12 8.45
C GLY A 53 -19.39 -1.87 9.15
N LEU A 54 -19.68 -3.05 9.69
CA LEU A 54 -18.67 -3.89 10.35
C LEU A 54 -17.59 -4.35 9.37
N SER A 55 -17.95 -4.72 8.14
CA SER A 55 -16.99 -5.19 7.15
C SER A 55 -15.93 -4.14 6.83
N VAL A 56 -16.34 -2.89 6.62
CA VAL A 56 -15.42 -1.80 6.29
C VAL A 56 -14.55 -1.47 7.50
N GLY A 57 -15.13 -1.27 8.68
CA GLY A 57 -14.38 -0.93 9.89
C GLY A 57 -13.38 -2.02 10.31
N LEU A 58 -13.81 -3.29 10.32
CA LEU A 58 -12.95 -4.42 10.65
C LEU A 58 -11.88 -4.65 9.59
N SER A 59 -12.18 -4.43 8.31
CA SER A 59 -11.18 -4.57 7.25
C SER A 59 -10.08 -3.51 7.38
N LEU A 60 -10.44 -2.27 7.70
CA LEU A 60 -9.48 -1.19 7.97
C LEU A 60 -8.58 -1.54 9.15
N ALA A 61 -9.16 -2.02 10.26
CA ALA A 61 -8.40 -2.44 11.43
C ALA A 61 -7.45 -3.61 11.10
N ALA A 62 -7.95 -4.64 10.42
CA ALA A 62 -7.16 -5.80 10.02
C ALA A 62 -6.01 -5.43 9.08
N MET A 63 -6.27 -4.58 8.07
CA MET A 63 -5.24 -4.08 7.16
C MET A 63 -4.17 -3.25 7.87
N SER A 64 -4.58 -2.44 8.85
CA SER A 64 -3.67 -1.63 9.66
C SER A 64 -2.73 -2.51 10.49
N VAL A 65 -3.27 -3.56 11.14
CA VAL A 65 -2.48 -4.52 11.92
C VAL A 65 -1.52 -5.30 11.04
N LEU A 66 -1.98 -5.76 9.86
CA LEU A 66 -1.18 -6.55 8.92
C LEU A 66 -0.24 -5.70 8.04
N ARG A 67 -0.27 -4.37 8.21
CA ARG A 67 0.51 -3.40 7.43
C ARG A 67 0.31 -3.56 5.91
N CYS A 68 -0.91 -3.91 5.51
CA CYS A 68 -1.33 -4.07 4.12
C CYS A 68 -2.45 -3.08 3.75
N LEU A 69 -2.40 -1.87 4.31
CA LEU A 69 -3.40 -0.84 4.05
C LEU A 69 -3.51 -0.57 2.55
N HIS A 70 -4.69 -0.83 2.01
CA HIS A 70 -5.00 -0.63 0.60
C HIS A 70 -6.42 -0.06 0.51
N PRO A 71 -6.59 1.23 0.18
CA PRO A 71 -7.90 1.88 0.21
C PRO A 71 -8.98 1.16 -0.63
N PRO A 72 -8.69 0.59 -1.81
CA PRO A 72 -9.65 -0.26 -2.53
C PRO A 72 -10.13 -1.49 -1.74
N GLY A 73 -9.35 -1.96 -0.75
CA GLY A 73 -9.74 -3.03 0.17
C GLY A 73 -11.05 -2.74 0.92
N GLY A 74 -11.29 -1.49 1.32
CA GLY A 74 -12.54 -1.13 2.00
C GLY A 74 -13.78 -1.39 1.15
N SER A 75 -13.75 -1.03 -0.14
CA SER A 75 -14.84 -1.35 -1.07
C SER A 75 -14.86 -2.83 -1.48
N MET A 76 -13.73 -3.55 -1.40
CA MET A 76 -13.68 -5.01 -1.54
C MET A 76 -14.42 -5.72 -0.40
N ALA A 77 -14.23 -5.31 0.85
CA ALA A 77 -14.99 -5.83 2.00
C ALA A 77 -16.50 -5.62 1.80
N LEU A 78 -16.88 -4.42 1.36
CA LEU A 78 -18.28 -4.11 1.07
C LEU A 78 -18.84 -4.93 -0.10
N THR A 79 -18.04 -5.16 -1.14
CA THR A 79 -18.40 -6.02 -2.27
C THR A 79 -18.67 -7.45 -1.81
N ALA A 80 -17.89 -7.97 -0.86
CA ALA A 80 -18.13 -9.29 -0.29
C ALA A 80 -19.48 -9.36 0.46
N VAL A 81 -19.88 -8.28 1.13
CA VAL A 81 -21.16 -8.20 1.86
C VAL A 81 -22.35 -8.02 0.91
N VAL A 82 -22.25 -7.10 -0.05
CA VAL A 82 -23.35 -6.69 -0.93
C VAL A 82 -23.49 -7.59 -2.17
N GLY A 83 -22.46 -8.38 -2.50
CA GLY A 83 -22.45 -9.28 -3.66
C GLY A 83 -23.49 -10.41 -3.62
N GLY A 84 -24.28 -10.50 -2.54
CA GLY A 84 -25.49 -11.31 -2.47
C GLY A 84 -25.19 -12.80 -2.59
N GLU A 85 -25.99 -13.48 -3.41
CA GLU A 85 -25.93 -14.94 -3.52
C GLU A 85 -24.64 -15.44 -4.17
N ALA A 86 -24.09 -14.70 -5.15
CA ALA A 86 -22.84 -15.08 -5.82
C ALA A 86 -21.66 -15.16 -4.83
N THR A 87 -21.53 -14.18 -3.94
CA THR A 87 -20.48 -14.21 -2.91
C THR A 87 -20.78 -15.25 -1.83
N ARG A 88 -22.05 -15.42 -1.43
CA ARG A 88 -22.43 -16.42 -0.41
C ARG A 88 -22.14 -17.86 -0.84
N GLN A 89 -22.42 -18.21 -2.10
CA GLN A 89 -22.17 -19.55 -2.64
C GLN A 89 -20.67 -19.87 -2.69
N MET A 90 -19.84 -18.88 -3.06
CA MET A 90 -18.40 -19.05 -3.02
C MET A 90 -17.84 -19.09 -1.59
N GLY A 91 -18.48 -18.37 -0.65
CA GLY A 91 -18.08 -18.34 0.75
C GLY A 91 -16.59 -17.99 0.90
N PHE A 92 -15.85 -18.85 1.60
CA PHE A 92 -14.41 -18.65 1.84
C PHE A 92 -13.54 -18.86 0.60
N ASN A 93 -14.08 -19.37 -0.51
CA ASN A 93 -13.33 -19.46 -1.76
C ASN A 93 -13.23 -18.11 -2.47
N PHE A 94 -14.18 -17.18 -2.23
CA PHE A 94 -14.20 -15.88 -2.90
C PHE A 94 -12.92 -15.05 -2.66
N PRO A 95 -12.43 -14.89 -1.41
CA PRO A 95 -11.20 -14.14 -1.14
C PRO A 95 -9.95 -14.72 -1.82
N PHE A 96 -9.84 -16.03 -1.95
CA PHE A 96 -8.63 -16.66 -2.49
C PHE A 96 -8.70 -16.86 -4.00
N LEU A 97 -9.78 -17.48 -4.50
CA LEU A 97 -9.89 -17.87 -5.90
C LEU A 97 -10.25 -16.72 -6.82
N VAL A 98 -11.04 -15.75 -6.34
CA VAL A 98 -11.51 -14.64 -7.18
C VAL A 98 -10.70 -13.39 -6.90
N VAL A 99 -10.60 -13.00 -5.63
CA VAL A 99 -9.91 -11.77 -5.24
C VAL A 99 -8.39 -11.96 -5.30
N GLY A 100 -7.86 -12.98 -4.63
CA GLY A 100 -6.42 -13.26 -4.61
C GLY A 100 -5.82 -13.45 -6.00
N THR A 101 -6.45 -14.26 -6.86
CA THR A 101 -5.98 -14.47 -8.24
C THR A 101 -6.00 -13.19 -9.07
N SER A 102 -7.07 -12.39 -8.98
CA SER A 102 -7.19 -11.11 -9.70
C SER A 102 -6.13 -10.11 -9.23
N SER A 103 -5.89 -10.01 -7.92
CA SER A 103 -4.86 -9.16 -7.34
C SER A 103 -3.45 -9.60 -7.75
N CYS A 104 -3.17 -10.91 -7.73
CA CYS A 104 -1.90 -11.46 -8.20
C CYS A 104 -1.70 -11.17 -9.70
N ALA A 105 -2.71 -11.40 -10.53
CA ALA A 105 -2.65 -11.11 -11.96
C ALA A 105 -2.39 -9.62 -12.21
N LEU A 106 -3.07 -8.73 -11.48
CA LEU A 106 -2.86 -7.29 -11.58
C LEU A 106 -1.40 -6.90 -11.22
N VAL A 107 -0.87 -7.42 -10.12
CA VAL A 107 0.52 -7.15 -9.72
C VAL A 107 1.50 -7.68 -10.77
N LEU A 108 1.30 -8.90 -11.29
CA LEU A 108 2.14 -9.47 -12.34
C LEU A 108 2.13 -8.63 -13.62
N ILE A 109 0.96 -8.17 -14.06
CA ILE A 109 0.83 -7.24 -15.20
C ILE A 109 1.54 -5.93 -14.88
N GLY A 110 1.39 -5.42 -13.66
CA GLY A 110 2.07 -4.22 -13.19
C GLY A 110 3.59 -4.33 -13.26
N ILE A 111 4.14 -5.45 -12.81
CA ILE A 111 5.58 -5.75 -12.89
C ILE A 111 6.02 -5.84 -14.35
N ALA A 112 5.31 -6.58 -15.19
CA ALA A 112 5.65 -6.73 -16.60
C ALA A 112 5.63 -5.38 -17.33
N PHE A 113 4.61 -4.56 -17.10
CA PHE A 113 4.49 -3.23 -17.71
C PHE A 113 5.62 -2.30 -17.28
N HIS A 114 5.91 -2.20 -15.98
CA HIS A 114 6.96 -1.33 -15.49
C HIS A 114 8.36 -1.81 -15.91
N ALA A 115 8.57 -3.12 -16.03
CA ALA A 115 9.78 -3.70 -16.61
C ALA A 115 9.96 -3.28 -18.08
N LEU A 116 8.89 -3.29 -18.90
CA LEU A 116 8.93 -2.84 -20.30
C LEU A 116 9.24 -1.35 -20.42
N VAL A 117 8.69 -0.52 -19.52
CA VAL A 117 8.88 0.94 -19.51
C VAL A 117 10.18 1.36 -18.77
N LYS A 118 10.99 0.39 -18.32
CA LYS A 118 12.23 0.61 -17.53
C LYS A 118 12.01 1.46 -16.28
N ARG A 119 10.82 1.36 -15.66
CA ARG A 119 10.52 1.96 -14.35
C ARG A 119 10.67 0.91 -13.25
N THR A 120 11.13 1.34 -12.07
CA THR A 120 11.32 0.46 -10.93
C THR A 120 9.98 0.13 -10.27
N TYR A 121 9.50 -1.10 -10.45
CA TYR A 121 8.37 -1.67 -9.70
C TYR A 121 8.56 -3.20 -9.60
N PRO A 122 8.38 -3.83 -8.41
CA PRO A 122 8.00 -3.22 -7.14
C PRO A 122 9.05 -2.26 -6.60
N HIS A 123 8.62 -1.20 -5.90
CA HIS A 123 9.54 -0.25 -5.32
C HIS A 123 10.18 -0.88 -4.10
N ARG A 124 11.47 -1.20 -4.21
CA ARG A 124 12.24 -1.78 -3.12
C ARG A 124 12.97 -0.64 -2.44
N THR A 125 12.55 -0.31 -1.23
CA THR A 125 13.27 0.66 -0.42
C THR A 125 14.67 0.10 -0.13
N LEU A 126 15.69 0.81 -0.61
CA LEU A 126 17.07 0.46 -0.34
C LEU A 126 17.28 0.62 1.17
N THR A 127 17.52 -0.48 1.88
CA THR A 127 18.05 -0.40 3.25
C THR A 127 19.39 0.33 3.15
N ALA A 128 19.48 1.48 3.82
CA ALA A 128 20.68 2.31 3.87
C ALA A 128 21.78 1.68 4.76
N ASP A 129 22.03 0.38 4.62
CA ASP A 129 22.93 -0.36 5.52
C ASP A 129 24.42 -0.17 5.18
N THR A 130 24.80 0.51 4.10
CA THR A 130 26.21 0.56 3.65
C THR A 130 26.86 1.94 3.64
N ALA A 131 26.39 2.90 4.43
CA ALA A 131 27.20 4.10 4.65
C ALA A 131 26.86 4.80 5.97
N VAL A 132 27.21 4.12 7.05
CA VAL A 132 27.60 4.78 8.29
C VAL A 132 28.84 5.62 7.97
N GLU A 133 28.75 6.96 8.01
CA GLU A 133 29.73 7.79 8.72
C GLU A 133 29.51 9.31 8.67
N GLN A 134 28.79 9.91 7.73
CA GLN A 134 28.70 11.40 7.67
C GLN A 134 27.38 11.94 7.12
N SER A 135 26.27 11.70 7.83
CA SER A 135 25.07 12.53 7.71
C SER A 135 24.95 13.37 8.99
N ALA A 136 24.54 14.64 8.87
CA ALA A 136 24.34 15.49 10.03
C ALA A 136 23.04 15.14 10.79
N PHE A 137 22.17 14.36 10.15
CA PHE A 137 20.89 13.90 10.70
C PHE A 137 20.86 12.38 10.81
N CYS A 138 20.26 11.88 11.88
CA CYS A 138 19.98 10.45 12.05
C CYS A 138 18.52 10.12 11.75
N ALA A 139 18.21 8.83 11.59
CA ALA A 139 16.83 8.38 11.35
C ALA A 139 15.85 8.79 12.46
N ALA A 140 16.34 9.02 13.68
CA ALA A 140 15.53 9.49 14.80
C ALA A 140 15.14 10.98 14.67
N ASP A 141 15.96 11.81 14.02
CA ASP A 141 15.63 13.22 13.77
C ASP A 141 14.49 13.34 12.77
N ILE A 142 14.46 12.44 11.77
CA ILE A 142 13.36 12.35 10.80
C ILE A 142 12.08 11.88 11.47
N ASP A 143 12.14 10.90 12.39
CA ASP A 143 10.96 10.47 13.16
C ASP A 143 10.42 11.59 14.05
N GLY A 144 11.30 12.37 14.69
CA GLY A 144 10.93 13.54 15.48
C GLY A 144 10.23 14.59 14.63
N ALA A 145 10.83 14.96 13.49
CA ALA A 145 10.27 15.95 12.58
C ALA A 145 8.90 15.51 12.02
N LEU A 146 8.74 14.24 11.65
CA LEU A 146 7.44 13.72 11.18
C LEU A 146 6.36 13.79 12.26
N ARG A 147 6.72 13.56 13.54
CA ARG A 147 5.77 13.70 14.66
C ARG A 147 5.38 15.15 14.90
N ASP A 148 6.33 16.08 14.80
CA ASP A 148 6.08 17.51 15.00
C ASP A 148 5.22 18.12 13.90
N VAL A 149 5.40 17.67 12.65
CA VAL A 149 4.58 18.13 11.51
C VAL A 149 3.16 17.59 11.59
N GLY A 150 2.95 16.40 12.16
CA GLY A 150 1.62 15.85 12.43
C GLY A 150 0.79 15.45 11.19
N GLU A 151 1.38 15.51 9.99
CA GLU A 151 0.73 15.13 8.73
C GLU A 151 1.14 13.73 8.25
N VAL A 152 0.24 13.08 7.50
CA VAL A 152 0.51 11.78 6.87
C VAL A 152 0.98 11.99 5.44
N PHE A 153 2.25 11.66 5.17
CA PHE A 153 2.83 11.75 3.84
C PHE A 153 2.72 10.42 3.08
N ASP A 154 2.39 10.46 1.79
CA ASP A 154 2.48 9.32 0.87
C ASP A 154 3.92 9.13 0.36
N ILE A 155 4.86 9.01 1.29
CA ILE A 155 6.27 8.74 1.01
C ILE A 155 6.79 7.71 2.01
N SER A 156 7.60 6.76 1.55
CA SER A 156 8.24 5.82 2.46
C SER A 156 9.30 6.55 3.31
N LYS A 157 9.48 6.14 4.57
CA LYS A 157 10.51 6.71 5.45
C LYS A 157 11.91 6.60 4.84
N GLN A 158 12.18 5.50 4.17
CA GLN A 158 13.47 5.23 3.53
C GLN A 158 13.70 6.12 2.29
N ASP A 159 12.66 6.43 1.51
CA ASP A 159 12.78 7.41 0.42
C ASP A 159 13.01 8.82 0.97
N LEU A 160 12.36 9.16 2.08
CA LEU A 160 12.58 10.44 2.75
C LEU A 160 14.02 10.56 3.27
N GLU A 161 14.53 9.52 3.94
CA GLU A 161 15.93 9.42 4.36
C GLU A 161 16.90 9.57 3.17
N MET A 162 16.62 8.88 2.05
CA MET A 162 17.42 8.97 0.83
C MET A 162 17.41 10.39 0.23
N ILE A 163 16.26 11.07 0.21
CA ILE A 163 16.14 12.44 -0.28
C ILE A 163 16.91 13.41 0.61
N VAL A 164 16.74 13.35 1.93
CA VAL A 164 17.47 14.21 2.88
C VAL A 164 18.97 14.03 2.70
N ARG A 165 19.44 12.79 2.60
CA ARG A 165 20.85 12.49 2.36
C ARG A 165 21.36 13.03 1.03
N LYS A 166 20.55 12.97 -0.04
CA LYS A 166 20.93 13.54 -1.34
C LYS A 166 21.02 15.07 -1.30
N VAL A 167 20.13 15.71 -0.53
CA VAL A 167 20.16 17.17 -0.30
C VAL A 167 21.44 17.58 0.43
N GLU A 168 21.87 16.83 1.45
CA GLU A 168 23.13 17.11 2.18
C GLU A 168 24.35 17.03 1.28
N LEU A 169 24.45 15.98 0.46
CA LEU A 169 25.56 15.81 -0.49
C LEU A 169 25.65 16.99 -1.45
N ASN A 170 24.52 17.38 -2.04
CA ASN A 170 24.45 18.53 -2.95
C ASN A 170 24.79 19.85 -2.23
N ALA A 171 24.41 20.02 -0.96
CA ALA A 171 24.75 21.19 -0.16
C ALA A 171 26.24 21.26 0.17
N ALA A 172 26.86 20.13 0.51
CA ALA A 172 28.30 20.01 0.75
C ALA A 172 29.11 20.35 -0.51
N GLU A 173 28.69 19.85 -1.68
CA GLU A 173 29.31 20.17 -2.97
C GLU A 173 29.22 21.67 -3.28
N ARG A 174 28.07 22.32 -3.06
CA ARG A 174 27.92 23.76 -3.24
C ARG A 174 28.88 24.56 -2.33
N ARG A 175 28.98 24.20 -1.04
CA ARG A 175 29.88 24.86 -0.08
C ARG A 175 31.36 24.69 -0.45
N ARG A 176 31.73 23.53 -1.00
CA ARG A 176 33.09 23.27 -1.49
C ARG A 176 33.41 24.16 -2.70
N ASN A 177 32.50 24.23 -3.67
CA ASN A 177 32.68 25.02 -4.88
C ASN A 177 32.66 26.55 -4.63
N SER A 178 31.98 27.02 -3.57
CA SER A 178 31.99 28.43 -3.19
C SER A 178 33.26 28.86 -2.46
N ARG A 179 34.04 27.91 -1.89
CA ARG A 179 35.32 28.20 -1.22
C ARG A 179 36.52 28.19 -2.17
N SER A 180 36.36 27.67 -3.38
CA SER A 180 37.43 27.58 -4.40
C SER A 180 37.38 28.74 -5.42
N ARG A 181 36.58 29.78 -5.16
CA ARG A 181 36.51 31.04 -5.92
C ARG A 181 36.91 32.18 -5.01
#